data_AF-A0A9D7NJX6-F1
#
_entry.id   AF-A0A9D7NJX6-F1
#
_cell.length_a   1.000
_cell.length_b   1.000
_cell.length_c   1.000
_cell.angle_alpha   90.00
_cell.angle_beta   90.00
_cell.angle_gamma   90.00
#
_symmetry.space_group_name_H-M   'P 1'
#
loop_
_entity.id
_entity.type
_entity.pdbx_description
1 polymer ?
#
loop_
_entity_poly.entity_id
_entity_poly.type
_entity_poly.pdbx_seq_one_letter_code
_entity_poly.pdbx_strand_id
1 'polypeptide(L)'
;MASKPSMDRRPCGSILSSEKQERFEILSHLTIVDNRAGADEAIIRFARSEQTNPLANFPHGGYRGVVPFVNEEQSPLRNQLFKCSIIELSASTVTVSLRSRQFNDQIFQDYTWWNLEHDLMDNSFTAQYRGLYDLASSSTHKRRLLLGVTAPAMPLELSPKQ
;
A
#
# COMPACT_ATOMS: atom_id res chain seq x y z
N MET A 1 -49.70 4.76 -0.86
CA MET A 1 -48.50 4.22 -0.18
C MET A 1 -47.47 3.89 -1.24
N ALA A 2 -46.54 4.80 -1.51
CA ALA A 2 -45.44 4.55 -2.45
C ALA A 2 -44.25 4.02 -1.63
N SER A 3 -43.85 2.77 -1.91
CA SER A 3 -42.67 2.14 -1.33
C SER A 3 -41.43 2.91 -1.80
N LYS A 4 -40.65 3.47 -0.87
CA LYS A 4 -39.37 4.11 -1.19
C LYS A 4 -38.38 3.02 -1.63
N PRO A 5 -37.59 3.23 -2.69
CA PRO A 5 -36.52 2.31 -3.03
C PRO A 5 -35.46 2.35 -1.93
N SER A 6 -35.01 1.16 -1.51
CA SER A 6 -33.88 0.99 -0.61
C SER A 6 -32.63 1.60 -1.24
N MET A 7 -32.26 2.80 -0.82
CA MET A 7 -30.96 3.39 -1.12
C MET A 7 -29.92 2.61 -0.31
N ASP A 8 -29.27 1.67 -0.99
CA ASP A 8 -28.07 1.01 -0.51
C ASP A 8 -26.98 2.07 -0.31
N ARG A 9 -26.87 2.56 0.93
CA ARG A 9 -25.83 3.52 1.32
C ARG A 9 -24.56 2.72 1.55
N ARG A 10 -23.79 2.48 0.48
CA ARG A 10 -22.42 2.01 0.62
C ARG A 10 -21.67 2.96 1.57
N PRO A 11 -21.04 2.47 2.65
CA PRO A 11 -20.26 3.33 3.53
C PRO A 11 -19.12 3.93 2.72
N CYS A 12 -19.04 5.26 2.71
CA CYS A 12 -17.96 6.01 2.09
C CYS A 12 -16.65 5.59 2.78
N GLY A 13 -15.81 4.81 2.08
CA GLY A 13 -14.50 4.39 2.55
C GLY A 13 -14.18 2.89 2.48
N SER A 14 -15.12 2.01 2.10
CA SER A 14 -14.82 0.58 1.91
C SER A 14 -14.84 0.21 0.42
N ILE A 15 -13.66 0.18 -0.21
CA ILE A 15 -13.48 -0.58 -1.45
C ILE A 15 -13.56 -2.06 -1.06
N LEU A 16 -14.41 -2.84 -1.72
CA LEU A 16 -14.57 -4.28 -1.46
C LEU A 16 -13.25 -5.01 -1.72
N SER A 17 -12.98 -6.10 -1.00
CA SER A 17 -11.72 -6.84 -1.18
C SER A 17 -11.59 -7.37 -2.62
N SER A 18 -12.70 -7.77 -3.24
CA SER A 18 -12.81 -8.11 -4.66
C SER A 18 -12.37 -6.99 -5.61
N GLU A 19 -12.87 -5.77 -5.43
CA GLU A 19 -12.49 -4.60 -6.25
C GLU A 19 -10.99 -4.27 -6.09
N LYS A 20 -10.43 -4.39 -4.89
CA LYS A 20 -8.99 -4.22 -4.66
C LYS A 20 -8.17 -5.32 -5.35
N GLN A 21 -8.69 -6.54 -5.39
CA GLN A 21 -8.03 -7.70 -6.00
C GLN A 21 -7.96 -7.59 -7.52
N GLU A 22 -9.00 -7.04 -8.15
CA GLU A 22 -8.99 -6.69 -9.59
C GLU A 22 -7.98 -5.59 -9.92
N ARG A 23 -7.75 -4.67 -8.98
CA ARG A 23 -6.77 -3.57 -9.12
C ARG A 23 -5.35 -3.95 -8.71
N PHE A 24 -5.12 -5.20 -8.30
CA PHE A 24 -3.84 -5.71 -7.78
C PHE A 24 -3.30 -4.93 -6.58
N GLU A 25 -4.18 -4.33 -5.77
CA GLU A 25 -3.81 -3.50 -4.61
C GLU A 25 -3.78 -4.28 -3.29
N ILE A 26 -4.12 -5.57 -3.33
CA ILE A 26 -4.21 -6.46 -2.18
C ILE A 26 -3.65 -7.85 -2.51
N LEU A 27 -2.95 -8.44 -1.55
CA LEU A 27 -2.75 -9.89 -1.49
C LEU A 27 -3.74 -10.44 -0.46
N SER A 28 -4.78 -11.11 -0.93
CA SER A 28 -5.82 -11.68 -0.09
C SER A 28 -5.63 -13.18 0.16
N HIS A 29 -6.35 -13.71 1.14
CA HIS A 29 -6.38 -15.15 1.45
C HIS A 29 -4.98 -15.74 1.70
N LEU A 30 -4.14 -14.99 2.42
CA LEU A 30 -2.83 -15.45 2.87
C LEU A 30 -2.98 -16.28 4.15
N THR A 31 -2.13 -17.29 4.32
CA THR A 31 -2.06 -18.11 5.56
C THR A 31 -0.72 -17.96 6.23
N ILE A 32 -0.70 -17.94 7.56
CA ILE A 32 0.56 -17.85 8.31
C ILE A 32 1.24 -19.21 8.32
N VAL A 33 2.52 -19.23 7.95
CA VAL A 33 3.37 -20.44 7.97
C VAL A 33 4.55 -20.35 8.94
N ASP A 34 4.97 -19.14 9.30
CA ASP A 34 5.94 -18.89 10.38
C ASP A 34 5.58 -17.55 11.04
N ASN A 35 5.42 -17.55 12.36
CA ASN A 35 5.09 -16.37 13.15
C ASN A 35 6.20 -16.10 14.16
N ARG A 36 6.93 -15.00 13.95
CA ARG A 36 7.93 -14.46 14.87
C ARG A 36 7.60 -13.02 15.24
N ALA A 37 6.32 -12.65 15.28
CA ALA A 37 5.86 -11.30 15.59
C ALA A 37 6.36 -10.81 16.96
N GLY A 38 6.54 -11.75 17.91
CA GLY A 38 7.07 -11.49 19.25
C GLY A 38 8.59 -11.57 19.37
N ALA A 39 9.35 -11.76 18.29
CA ALA A 39 10.82 -11.71 18.28
C ALA A 39 11.34 -10.29 18.01
N ASP A 40 12.64 -10.07 18.16
CA ASP A 40 13.25 -8.74 17.96
C ASP A 40 13.11 -8.22 16.53
N GLU A 41 13.18 -9.10 15.53
CA GLU A 41 12.99 -8.73 14.11
C GLU A 41 11.50 -8.65 13.69
N ALA A 42 10.59 -9.14 14.54
CA ALA A 42 9.13 -9.13 14.36
C ALA A 42 8.66 -9.59 12.95
N ILE A 43 9.11 -10.76 12.51
CA ILE A 43 8.86 -11.28 11.15
C ILE A 43 7.65 -12.20 11.11
N ILE A 44 6.83 -12.10 10.07
CA ILE A 44 5.79 -13.08 9.75
C ILE A 44 5.97 -13.54 8.30
N ARG A 45 5.91 -14.84 8.07
CA ARG A 45 5.88 -15.44 6.74
C ARG A 45 4.50 -15.99 6.45
N PHE A 46 3.96 -15.60 5.31
CA PHE A 46 2.69 -16.07 4.80
C PHE A 46 2.89 -16.94 3.55
N ALA A 47 2.03 -17.94 3.39
CA ALA A 47 1.83 -18.66 2.14
C ALA A 47 0.64 -18.06 1.37
N ARG A 48 0.79 -18.00 0.04
CA ARG A 48 -0.28 -17.70 -0.90
C ARG A 48 -1.14 -18.96 -1.06
N SER A 49 -2.45 -18.80 -0.95
CA SER A 49 -3.39 -19.90 -1.19
C SER A 49 -3.82 -19.95 -2.65
N GLU A 50 -4.59 -20.96 -3.01
CA GLU A 50 -5.23 -21.07 -4.32
C GLU A 50 -6.19 -19.89 -4.62
N GLN A 51 -6.66 -19.20 -3.57
CA GLN A 51 -7.56 -18.04 -3.67
C GLN A 51 -6.80 -16.71 -3.80
N THR A 52 -5.50 -16.71 -3.47
CA THR A 52 -4.65 -15.54 -3.63
C THR A 52 -4.43 -15.29 -5.13
N ASN A 53 -4.80 -14.10 -5.61
CA ASN A 53 -4.55 -13.70 -7.01
C ASN A 53 -3.06 -13.86 -7.35
N PRO A 54 -2.67 -14.73 -8.32
CA PRO A 54 -1.27 -15.01 -8.62
C PRO A 54 -0.54 -13.81 -9.26
N LEU A 55 -1.27 -12.90 -9.90
CA LEU A 55 -0.73 -11.71 -10.55
C LEU A 55 -0.55 -10.53 -9.60
N ALA A 56 -1.16 -10.56 -8.42
CA ALA A 56 -0.97 -9.53 -7.41
C ALA A 56 0.51 -9.56 -6.96
N ASN A 57 1.23 -8.48 -7.26
CA ASN A 57 2.62 -8.29 -6.89
C ASN A 57 2.81 -6.86 -6.40
N PHE A 58 3.63 -6.71 -5.37
CA PHE A 58 3.91 -5.42 -4.78
C PHE A 58 5.32 -4.96 -5.12
N PRO A 59 5.52 -3.67 -5.47
CA PRO A 59 6.85 -3.12 -5.62
C PRO A 59 7.66 -3.28 -4.33
N HIS A 60 8.94 -3.59 -4.47
CA HIS A 60 9.86 -3.63 -3.34
C HIS A 60 9.94 -2.26 -2.66
N GLY A 61 9.93 -2.27 -1.33
CA GLY A 61 9.88 -1.05 -0.54
C GLY A 61 8.48 -0.45 -0.46
N GLY A 62 8.19 0.13 0.69
CA GLY A 62 6.89 0.73 0.98
C GLY A 62 6.19 0.03 2.14
N TYR A 63 5.34 0.81 2.81
CA TYR A 63 4.59 0.35 3.96
C TYR A 63 3.32 -0.35 3.50
N ARG A 64 2.97 -1.40 4.23
CA ARG A 64 1.77 -2.21 4.02
C ARG A 64 1.06 -2.39 5.36
N GLY A 65 -0.21 -2.73 5.27
CA GLY A 65 -1.02 -3.15 6.39
C GLY A 65 -1.33 -4.64 6.28
N VAL A 66 -1.10 -5.39 7.36
CA VAL A 66 -1.62 -6.75 7.53
C VAL A 66 -2.87 -6.68 8.37
N VAL A 67 -3.96 -7.30 7.89
CA VAL A 67 -5.22 -7.44 8.63
C VAL A 67 -5.80 -8.85 8.46
N PRO A 68 -6.54 -9.36 9.45
CA PRO A 68 -7.32 -10.58 9.28
C PRO A 68 -8.37 -10.42 8.18
N PHE A 69 -8.62 -11.50 7.45
CA PHE A 69 -9.72 -11.61 6.48
C PHE A 69 -10.81 -12.52 7.03
N VAL A 70 -12.00 -11.95 7.30
CA VAL A 70 -13.19 -12.73 7.69
C VAL A 70 -14.21 -12.78 6.56
N ASN A 71 -14.46 -11.65 5.89
CA ASN A 71 -15.34 -11.58 4.72
C ASN A 71 -15.02 -10.36 3.83
N GLU A 72 -15.59 -10.36 2.62
CA GLU A 72 -15.40 -9.35 1.57
C GLU A 72 -15.83 -7.93 1.97
N GLU A 73 -16.84 -7.80 2.84
CA GLU A 73 -17.41 -6.52 3.28
C GLU A 73 -16.70 -5.92 4.50
N GLN A 74 -15.72 -6.63 5.06
CA GLN A 74 -15.09 -6.22 6.30
C GLN A 74 -14.16 -5.03 6.06
N SER A 75 -14.46 -3.92 6.74
CA SER A 75 -13.54 -2.79 6.78
C SER A 75 -12.29 -3.13 7.60
N PRO A 76 -11.08 -2.76 7.12
CA PRO A 76 -9.83 -2.84 7.89
C PRO A 76 -9.90 -2.11 9.24
N LEU A 77 -10.84 -1.17 9.41
CA LEU A 77 -11.04 -0.43 10.67
C LEU A 77 -11.69 -1.25 11.79
N ARG A 78 -12.27 -2.43 11.48
CA ARG A 78 -12.91 -3.29 12.49
C ARG A 78 -11.93 -4.19 13.22
N ASN A 79 -10.80 -4.51 12.60
CA ASN A 79 -9.77 -5.40 13.16
C ASN A 79 -8.46 -4.63 13.34
N GLN A 80 -7.55 -5.17 14.14
CA GLN A 80 -6.25 -4.56 14.34
C GLN A 80 -5.43 -4.59 13.03
N LEU A 81 -4.90 -3.43 12.64
CA LEU A 81 -4.00 -3.25 11.51
C LEU A 81 -2.55 -3.29 11.98
N PHE A 82 -1.75 -4.18 11.39
CA PHE A 82 -0.32 -4.25 11.65
C PHE A 82 0.45 -3.62 10.51
N LYS A 83 1.15 -2.52 10.79
CA LYS A 83 2.05 -1.90 9.81
C LYS A 83 3.26 -2.79 9.60
N CYS A 84 3.62 -3.03 8.35
CA CYS A 84 4.76 -3.86 8.00
C CYS A 84 5.43 -3.39 6.71
N SER A 85 6.58 -3.98 6.42
CA SER A 85 7.28 -3.87 5.15
C SER A 85 7.52 -5.27 4.58
N ILE A 86 7.34 -5.41 3.26
CA ILE A 86 7.65 -6.66 2.56
C ILE A 86 9.17 -6.78 2.47
N ILE A 87 9.72 -7.88 2.99
CA ILE A 87 11.16 -8.19 2.90
C ILE A 87 11.44 -9.23 1.82
N GLU A 88 10.49 -10.11 1.54
CA GLU A 88 10.59 -11.12 0.48
C GLU A 88 9.20 -11.37 -0.12
N LEU A 89 9.14 -11.51 -1.45
CA LEU A 89 7.92 -11.84 -2.17
C LEU A 89 8.26 -12.86 -3.25
N SER A 90 7.51 -13.96 -3.28
CA SER A 90 7.65 -15.02 -4.27
C SER A 90 6.29 -15.44 -4.83
N ALA A 91 6.31 -16.41 -5.76
CA ALA A 91 5.08 -16.98 -6.32
C ALA A 91 4.25 -17.75 -5.27
N SER A 92 4.85 -18.20 -4.16
CA SER A 92 4.18 -19.04 -3.15
C SER A 92 4.14 -18.41 -1.77
N THR A 93 5.00 -17.44 -1.48
CA THR A 93 5.15 -16.85 -0.14
C THR A 93 5.31 -15.35 -0.18
N VAL A 94 4.93 -14.71 0.93
CA VAL A 94 5.27 -13.32 1.23
C VAL A 94 5.78 -13.24 2.66
N THR A 95 6.94 -12.64 2.84
CA THR A 95 7.55 -12.43 4.16
C THR A 95 7.54 -10.95 4.47
N VAL A 96 7.04 -10.59 5.65
CA VAL A 96 6.96 -9.21 6.11
C VAL A 96 7.67 -9.04 7.43
N SER A 97 8.28 -7.87 7.63
CA SER A 97 8.73 -7.40 8.93
C SER A 97 7.72 -6.40 9.47
N LEU A 98 7.20 -6.66 10.67
CA LEU A 98 6.29 -5.76 11.35
C LEU A 98 7.06 -4.54 11.86
N ARG A 99 6.44 -3.37 11.80
CA ARG A 99 7.03 -2.11 12.28
C ARG A 99 7.23 -2.11 13.80
N SER A 100 6.44 -2.90 14.51
CA SER A 100 6.51 -3.05 15.96
C SER A 100 6.39 -4.52 16.34
N ARG A 101 7.21 -4.95 17.28
CA ARG A 101 7.13 -6.25 17.95
C ARG A 101 5.75 -6.42 18.63
N GLN A 102 5.13 -7.58 18.44
CA GLN A 102 3.84 -7.92 19.04
C GLN A 102 4.05 -8.93 20.17
N PHE A 103 3.92 -8.48 21.42
CA PHE A 103 4.07 -9.37 22.59
C PHE A 103 2.85 -10.29 22.78
N ASN A 104 1.67 -9.82 22.37
CA ASN A 104 0.48 -10.65 22.28
C ASN A 104 0.25 -10.99 20.81
N ASP A 105 0.56 -12.23 20.42
CA ASP A 105 0.46 -12.72 19.06
C ASP A 105 -0.73 -13.68 18.87
N GLN A 106 -1.62 -13.78 19.86
CA GLN A 106 -2.79 -14.68 19.83
C GLN A 106 -3.69 -14.40 18.62
N ILE A 107 -3.82 -13.14 18.22
CA ILE A 107 -4.57 -12.73 17.04
C ILE A 107 -4.08 -13.43 15.75
N PHE A 108 -2.80 -13.78 15.66
CA PHE A 108 -2.25 -14.50 14.51
C PHE A 108 -2.66 -15.98 14.46
N GLN A 109 -3.27 -16.50 15.53
CA GLN A 109 -3.79 -17.86 15.63
C GLN A 109 -5.31 -17.91 15.49
N ASP A 110 -6.00 -16.81 15.83
CA ASP A 110 -7.46 -16.72 15.81
C ASP A 110 -8.06 -16.67 14.39
N TYR A 111 -7.24 -16.32 13.39
CA TYR A 111 -7.69 -16.13 12.00
C TYR A 111 -6.89 -16.97 11.01
N THR A 112 -7.63 -17.68 10.15
CA THR A 112 -7.07 -18.52 9.08
C THR A 112 -6.48 -17.68 7.94
N TRP A 113 -7.22 -16.64 7.54
CA TRP A 113 -6.91 -15.86 6.35
C TRP A 113 -6.49 -14.44 6.68
N TRP A 114 -5.55 -13.93 5.90
CA TRP A 114 -4.94 -12.62 6.07
C TRP A 114 -4.87 -11.86 4.76
N ASN A 115 -5.03 -10.55 4.86
CA ASN A 115 -4.89 -9.61 3.78
C ASN A 115 -3.67 -8.73 4.00
N LEU A 116 -2.88 -8.55 2.95
CA LEU A 116 -1.82 -7.55 2.88
C LEU A 116 -2.25 -6.45 1.92
N GLU A 117 -2.42 -5.24 2.44
CA GLU A 117 -2.89 -4.07 1.70
C GLU A 117 -1.82 -2.97 1.64
N HIS A 118 -1.90 -2.10 0.63
CA HIS A 118 -1.15 -0.84 0.64
C HIS A 118 -1.55 0.03 1.84
N ASP A 119 -0.56 0.65 2.49
CA ASP A 119 -0.86 1.71 3.46
C ASP A 119 -1.41 2.91 2.68
N LEU A 120 -2.73 3.04 2.66
CA LEU A 120 -3.44 4.13 1.96
C LEU A 120 -3.05 5.51 2.49
N MET A 121 -2.39 5.60 3.65
CA MET A 121 -1.99 6.89 4.24
C MET A 121 -0.66 7.45 3.70
N ASP A 122 0.10 6.71 2.88
CA ASP A 122 1.45 7.13 2.47
C ASP A 122 1.56 7.82 1.08
N ASN A 123 0.45 8.31 0.51
CA ASN A 123 0.53 9.37 -0.49
C ASN A 123 0.91 10.67 0.23
N SER A 124 2.17 10.82 0.62
CA SER A 124 2.59 11.88 1.54
C SER A 124 2.32 13.25 0.93
N PHE A 125 1.21 13.86 1.34
CA PHE A 125 0.93 15.26 1.11
C PHE A 125 2.15 16.12 1.48
N THR A 126 2.93 15.68 2.47
CA THR A 126 4.24 16.22 2.83
C THR A 126 5.19 16.35 1.64
N ALA A 127 5.37 15.34 0.79
CA ALA A 127 6.23 15.43 -0.38
C ALA A 127 5.67 16.44 -1.41
N GLN A 128 4.35 16.48 -1.58
CA GLN A 128 3.69 17.46 -2.45
C GLN A 128 3.87 18.89 -1.93
N TYR A 129 3.66 19.12 -0.63
CA TYR A 129 3.88 20.41 0.02
C TYR A 129 5.34 20.83 -0.03
N ARG A 130 6.29 19.90 0.15
CA ARG A 130 7.72 20.17 -0.05
C ARG A 130 8.01 20.60 -1.49
N GLY A 131 7.46 19.89 -2.48
CA GLY A 131 7.60 20.27 -3.89
C GLY A 131 7.05 21.67 -4.19
N LEU A 132 5.89 22.02 -3.62
CA LEU A 132 5.33 23.37 -3.72
C LEU A 132 6.21 24.42 -3.05
N TYR A 133 6.72 24.14 -1.85
CA TYR A 133 7.65 25.01 -1.15
C TYR A 133 8.96 25.21 -1.92
N ASP A 134 9.54 24.14 -2.46
CA ASP A 134 10.76 24.18 -3.26
C ASP A 134 10.56 25.00 -4.54
N LEU A 135 9.39 24.88 -5.19
CA LEU A 135 9.03 25.71 -6.33
C LEU A 135 8.90 27.19 -5.92
N ALA A 136 8.22 27.48 -4.81
CA ALA A 136 8.00 28.84 -4.32
C ALA A 136 9.31 29.51 -3.88
N SER A 137 10.23 28.76 -3.29
CA SER A 137 11.55 29.22 -2.83
C SER A 137 12.63 29.23 -3.91
N SER A 138 12.37 28.60 -5.06
CA SER A 138 13.32 28.58 -6.18
C SER A 138 13.55 29.97 -6.79
N SER A 139 14.68 30.12 -7.49
CA SER A 139 15.01 31.35 -8.21
C SER A 139 13.93 31.70 -9.25
N THR A 140 13.76 33.00 -9.50
CA THR A 140 12.79 33.50 -10.50
C THR A 140 12.97 32.84 -11.86
N HIS A 141 14.22 32.60 -12.27
CA HIS A 141 14.54 31.92 -13.52
C HIS A 141 14.01 30.47 -13.55
N LYS A 142 14.35 29.67 -12.52
CA LYS A 142 13.92 28.27 -12.41
C LYS A 142 12.39 28.15 -12.33
N ARG A 143 11.74 29.03 -11.56
CA ARG A 143 10.27 29.05 -11.44
C ARG A 143 9.59 29.37 -12.77
N ARG A 144 10.09 30.36 -13.52
CA ARG A 144 9.51 30.71 -14.84
C ARG A 144 9.65 29.59 -15.86
N LEU A 145 10.79 28.89 -15.87
CA LEU A 145 10.98 27.70 -16.70
C LEU A 145 10.00 26.59 -16.34
N LEU A 146 9.92 26.22 -15.05
CA LEU A 146 9.03 25.15 -14.59
C LEU A 146 7.55 25.45 -14.81
N LEU A 147 7.14 26.72 -14.73
CA LEU A 147 5.77 27.17 -15.00
C LEU A 147 5.46 27.41 -16.49
N GLY A 148 6.40 27.15 -17.39
CA GLY A 148 6.21 27.37 -18.83
C GLY A 148 6.09 28.85 -19.24
N VAL A 149 6.43 29.79 -18.35
CA VAL A 149 6.43 31.24 -18.62
C VAL A 149 7.62 31.62 -19.50
N THR A 150 8.67 30.82 -19.50
CA THR A 150 9.86 31.02 -20.33
C THR A 150 10.24 29.69 -20.95
N ALA A 151 10.52 29.68 -22.25
CA ALA A 151 10.93 28.47 -22.95
C ALA A 151 12.33 28.01 -22.48
N PRO A 152 12.60 26.69 -22.44
CA PRO A 152 13.93 26.18 -22.19
C PRO A 152 14.89 26.64 -23.31
N ALA A 153 16.16 26.79 -22.97
CA ALA A 153 17.19 27.04 -23.97
C ALA A 153 17.32 25.83 -24.90
N MET A 154 17.70 26.08 -26.15
CA MET A 154 18.09 25.01 -27.07
C MET A 154 19.24 24.19 -26.46
N PRO A 155 19.29 22.87 -26.67
CA PRO A 155 20.42 22.06 -26.27
C PRO A 155 21.71 22.69 -26.81
N LEU A 156 22.78 22.66 -26.01
CA LEU A 156 24.09 23.02 -26.51
C LEU A 156 24.43 22.05 -27.65
N GLU A 157 24.64 22.56 -28.86
CA GLU A 157 25.23 21.77 -29.94
C GLU A 157 26.56 21.21 -29.43
N LEU A 158 26.61 19.90 -29.22
CA LEU A 158 27.86 19.21 -28.90
C LEU A 158 28.72 19.32 -30.15
N SER A 159 29.72 20.19 -30.11
CA SER A 159 30.68 20.31 -31.20
C SER A 159 31.20 18.91 -31.55
N PRO A 160 31.19 18.48 -32.82
CA PRO A 160 31.73 17.19 -33.19
C PRO A 160 33.17 17.13 -32.69
N LYS A 161 33.48 16.07 -31.92
CA LYS A 161 34.84 15.81 -31.44
C LYS A 161 35.77 15.78 -32.66
N GLN A 162 36.75 16.68 -32.69
CA GLN A 162 37.85 16.65 -33.65
C GLN A 162 38.71 15.41 -33.44
#